data_AF-A0A3B9KQ68-F1
#
_entry.id   AF-A0A3B9KQ68-F1
#
_cell.length_a   1.000
_cell.length_b   1.000
_cell.length_c   1.000
_cell.angle_alpha   90.00
_cell.angle_beta   90.00
_cell.angle_gamma   90.00
#
_symmetry.space_group_name_H-M   'P 1'
#
loop_
_entity.id
_entity.type
_entity.pdbx_description
1 polymer ?
#
loop_
_entity_poly.entity_id
_entity_poly.type
_entity_poly.pdbx_seq_one_letter_code
_entity_poly.pdbx_strand_id
1 'polypeptide(L)' 'GDDVSTRLIKQALKEIVDHEDKRHPLNDEKMVRALEERGFNIARRTVAKYREQMGIPVARLRREL' A
#
# COMPACT_ATOMS: atom_id res chain seq x y z
N GLY A 1 3.87 20.49 -7.95
CA GLY A 1 2.73 19.63 -8.29
C GLY A 1 2.88 18.24 -7.70
N ASP A 2 4.02 17.60 -7.90
CA ASP A 2 4.26 16.19 -7.56
C ASP A 2 4.33 15.81 -6.08
N ASP A 3 4.67 16.76 -5.20
CA ASP A 3 4.89 16.46 -3.77
C ASP A 3 3.58 16.08 -3.05
N VAL A 4 2.47 16.70 -3.45
CA VAL A 4 1.13 16.47 -2.87
C VAL A 4 0.62 15.07 -3.26
N SER A 5 0.74 14.69 -4.53
CA SER A 5 0.31 13.37 -5.02
C SER A 5 1.07 12.24 -4.32
N THR A 6 2.39 12.40 -4.14
CA THR A 6 3.22 11.39 -3.47
C THR A 6 2.83 11.22 -2.00
N ARG A 7 2.58 12.33 -1.29
CA ARG A 7 2.10 12.29 0.10
C ARG A 7 0.74 11.62 0.23
N LEU A 8 -0.21 11.96 -0.63
CA LEU A 8 -1.56 11.37 -0.63
C LEU A 8 -1.52 9.85 -0.86
N ILE A 9 -0.73 9.40 -1.83
CA ILE A 9 -0.56 7.96 -2.11
C ILE A 9 0.01 7.24 -0.89
N LYS A 10 1.06 7.78 -0.27
CA LYS A 10 1.67 7.19 0.93
C LYS A 10 0.68 7.12 2.09
N GLN A 11 -0.10 8.17 2.29
CA GLN A 11 -1.11 8.23 3.35
C GLN A 11 -2.21 7.20 3.11
N ALA A 12 -2.76 7.13 1.90
CA ALA A 12 -3.77 6.13 1.52
C ALA A 12 -3.22 4.70 1.63
N LEU A 13 -1.98 4.46 1.19
CA LEU A 13 -1.32 3.16 1.33
C LEU A 13 -1.19 2.75 2.81
N LYS A 14 -0.82 3.69 3.68
CA LYS A 14 -0.74 3.45 5.12
C LYS A 14 -2.12 3.11 5.70
N GLU A 15 -3.17 3.84 5.34
CA GLU A 15 -4.53 3.53 5.79
C GLU A 15 -5.00 2.14 5.32
N ILE A 16 -4.72 1.79 4.06
CA ILE A 16 -5.07 0.46 3.51
C ILE A 16 -4.38 -0.65 4.31
N VAL A 17 -3.12 -0.45 4.69
CA VAL A 17 -2.37 -1.37 5.53
C VAL A 17 -2.88 -1.38 6.97
N ASP A 18 -3.19 -0.23 7.55
CA ASP A 18 -3.65 -0.13 8.94
C ASP A 18 -5.02 -0.81 9.14
N HIS A 19 -5.88 -0.70 8.13
CA HIS A 19 -7.18 -1.37 8.06
C HIS A 19 -7.13 -2.75 7.40
N GLU A 20 -5.95 -3.31 7.12
CA GLU A 20 -5.84 -4.64 6.52
C GLU A 20 -6.20 -5.74 7.51
N ASP A 21 -6.75 -6.85 7.00
CA ASP A 21 -6.92 -8.04 7.81
C ASP A 21 -5.56 -8.70 8.03
N LYS A 22 -5.07 -8.69 9.27
CA LYS A 22 -3.78 -9.30 9.65
C LYS A 22 -3.72 -10.81 9.45
N ARG A 23 -4.87 -11.50 9.36
CA ARG A 23 -4.94 -12.93 9.00
C ARG A 23 -4.77 -13.15 7.49
N HIS A 24 -5.14 -12.15 6.69
CA HIS A 24 -5.05 -12.14 5.23
C HIS A 24 -4.45 -10.82 4.71
N PRO A 25 -3.19 -10.53 5.03
CA PRO A 25 -2.56 -9.26 4.66
C PRO A 25 -2.58 -9.06 3.15
N LEU A 26 -2.75 -7.80 2.76
CA LEU A 26 -2.84 -7.36 1.38
C LEU A 26 -1.45 -7.45 0.74
N ASN A 27 -1.38 -8.11 -0.41
CA ASN A 27 -0.19 -8.08 -1.24
C ASN A 27 -0.10 -6.78 -2.04
N ASP A 28 1.02 -6.52 -2.69
CA ASP A 28 1.21 -5.27 -3.43
C ASP A 28 0.15 -5.09 -4.54
N GLU A 29 -0.35 -6.17 -5.14
CA GLU A 29 -1.41 -6.09 -6.18
C GLU A 29 -2.76 -5.64 -5.60
N LYS A 30 -3.15 -6.16 -4.43
CA LYS A 30 -4.36 -5.73 -3.74
C LYS A 30 -4.25 -4.27 -3.28
N MET A 31 -3.06 -3.85 -2.84
CA MET A 31 -2.80 -2.45 -2.51
C MET A 31 -2.92 -1.54 -3.73
N VAL A 32 -2.43 -1.97 -4.91
CA VAL A 32 -2.65 -1.23 -6.17
C VAL A 32 -4.13 -1.08 -6.43
N ARG A 33 -4.90 -2.19 -6.42
CA ARG A 33 -6.34 -2.13 -6.68
C ARG A 33 -7.07 -1.21 -5.70
N ALA A 34 -6.76 -1.30 -4.41
CA ALA A 34 -7.36 -0.43 -3.39
C ALA A 34 -7.01 1.05 -3.60
N LEU A 35 -5.85 1.35 -4.17
CA LEU A 35 -5.46 2.71 -4.55
C LEU A 35 -6.13 3.16 -5.85
N GLU A 36 -6.26 2.27 -6.84
CA GLU A 36 -6.98 2.52 -8.09
C GLU A 36 -8.47 2.81 -7.82
N GLU A 37 -9.10 2.08 -6.89
CA GLU A 37 -10.49 2.34 -6.45
C GLU A 37 -10.66 3.72 -5.80
N ARG A 38 -9.60 4.26 -5.21
CA ARG A 38 -9.57 5.64 -4.67
C ARG A 38 -9.22 6.70 -5.73
N GLY A 39 -9.01 6.30 -6.99
CA GLY A 39 -8.64 7.18 -8.09
C GLY A 39 -7.12 7.39 -8.26
N PHE A 40 -6.29 6.66 -7.53
CA PHE A 40 -4.83 6.70 -7.65
C PHE A 40 -4.34 5.60 -8.59
N ASN A 41 -4.13 5.95 -9.87
CA ASN A 41 -3.54 5.02 -10.82
C ASN A 41 -2.02 4.94 -10.63
N ILE A 42 -1.55 3.90 -9.94
CA ILE A 42 -0.11 3.70 -9.68
C ILE A 42 0.32 2.27 -9.95
N ALA A 43 1.54 2.12 -10.46
CA ALA A 43 2.09 0.80 -10.74
C ALA A 43 2.45 0.04 -9.46
N ARG A 44 2.34 -1.29 -9.49
CA ARG A 44 2.78 -2.21 -8.42
C ARG A 44 4.22 -1.94 -7.95
N ARG A 45 5.12 -1.60 -8.88
CA ARG A 45 6.52 -1.29 -8.57
C ARG A 45 6.64 -0.04 -7.68
N THR A 46 5.78 0.96 -7.91
CA THR A 46 5.72 2.18 -7.11
C THR A 46 5.15 1.90 -5.71
N VAL A 47 4.10 1.08 -5.61
CA VAL A 47 3.58 0.59 -4.32
C VAL A 47 4.67 -0.14 -3.53
N ALA A 48 5.36 -1.08 -4.15
CA ALA A 48 6.43 -1.84 -3.49
C ALA A 48 7.53 -0.90 -2.96
N LYS A 49 7.97 0.06 -3.78
CA LYS A 49 8.94 1.09 -3.37
C LYS A 49 8.45 1.90 -2.16
N TYR A 50 7.20 2.37 -2.17
CA TYR A 50 6.65 3.15 -1.05
C TYR A 50 6.43 2.30 0.19
N ARG A 51 5.97 1.06 0.04
CA ARG A 51 5.84 0.07 1.10
C ARG A 51 7.19 -0.17 1.80
N GLU A 52 8.26 -0.35 1.03
CA GLU A 52 9.62 -0.50 1.56
C GLU A 52 10.13 0.78 2.24
N GLN A 53 9.89 1.95 1.65
CA GLN A 53 10.22 3.24 2.27
C GLN A 53 9.50 3.47 3.60
N MET A 54 8.29 2.92 3.76
CA MET A 54 7.49 2.99 4.98
C MET A 54 7.82 1.87 5.98
N GLY A 55 8.79 1.00 5.65
CA GLY A 55 9.22 -0.10 6.53
C GLY A 55 8.19 -1.22 6.66
N ILE A 56 7.20 -1.29 5.77
CA ILE A 56 6.11 -2.25 5.90
C ILE A 56 6.52 -3.56 5.20
N PRO A 57 6.64 -4.70 5.91
CA PRO A 57 7.16 -5.93 5.32
C PRO A 57 6.22 -6.51 4.24
N VAL A 58 6.60 -7.54 3.50
CA VAL A 58 5.67 -8.15 2.51
C VAL A 58 4.50 -8.83 3.23
N ALA A 59 3.36 -8.97 2.55
CA ALA A 59 2.15 -9.60 3.11
C ALA A 59 2.44 -10.91 3.84
N ARG A 60 3.27 -11.78 3.26
CA ARG A 60 3.65 -13.07 3.87
C ARG A 60 4.26 -12.95 5.27
N LEU A 61 4.97 -11.86 5.55
CA LEU A 61 5.62 -11.58 6.83
C LEU A 61 4.71 -10.86 7.83
N ARG A 62 3.58 -10.31 7.37
CA ARG A 62 2.59 -9.62 8.23
C ARG A 62 1.47 -10.53 8.73
N ARG A 63 1.42 -11.76 8.22
CA ARG A 63 0.37 -12.70 8.55
C ARG A 63 0.57 -13.16 9.99
N GLU A 64 -0.32 -12.74 10.89
CA GLU A 64 -0.39 -13.31 12.24
C GLU A 64 -1.13 -14.65 12.14
N LEU A 65 -0.49 -15.72 12.63
CA LEU A 65 -1.04 -17.09 12.68
C LEU A 65 -2.07 -17.23 13.80
#